data_AF-A0A4Y2PE07-F1
#
_entry.id   AF-A0A4Y2PE07-F1
#
_cell.length_a   1.000
_cell.length_b   1.000
_cell.length_c   1.000
_cell.angle_alpha   90.00
_cell.angle_beta   90.00
_cell.angle_gamma   90.00
#
_symmetry.space_group_name_H-M   'P 1'
#
loop_
_entity.id
_entity.type
_entity.pdbx_description
1 polymer ?
#
loop_
_entity_poly.entity_id
_entity_poly.type
_entity_poly.pdbx_seq_one_letter_code
_entity_poly.pdbx_strand_id
1 'polypeptide(L)' 'MCMNYNTANVSEVEDGTTQESLYSEVSKLRLKDAVIYYQDLLAQNNLISSESSASISHEAMLMGEEIFQNTLDPPGCKNF' A
#
# COMPACT_ATOMS: atom_id res chain seq x y z
N MET A 1 -9.14 -25.39 -10.15
CA MET A 1 -10.50 -24.82 -9.99
C MET A 1 -10.38 -23.31 -9.93
N CYS A 2 -11.00 -22.57 -10.87
CA CYS A 2 -11.11 -21.12 -10.78
C CYS A 2 -12.34 -20.76 -9.96
N MET A 3 -12.16 -20.01 -8.87
CA MET A 3 -13.26 -19.52 -8.03
C MET A 3 -13.88 -18.29 -8.70
N ASN A 4 -15.17 -18.37 -9.00
CA ASN A 4 -15.97 -17.20 -9.38
C ASN A 4 -16.32 -16.42 -8.11
N TYR A 5 -15.74 -15.24 -7.94
CA TYR A 5 -16.13 -14.30 -6.90
C TYR A 5 -17.41 -13.62 -7.34
N ASN A 6 -18.54 -14.05 -6.79
CA ASN A 6 -19.77 -13.27 -6.85
C ASN A 6 -19.59 -12.06 -5.92
N THR A 7 -19.10 -10.95 -6.47
CA THR A 7 -19.09 -9.64 -5.80
C THR A 7 -20.53 -9.26 -5.51
N ALA A 8 -20.91 -9.23 -4.24
CA ALA A 8 -22.19 -8.67 -3.82
C ALA A 8 -22.10 -7.15 -3.99
N ASN A 9 -22.82 -6.63 -4.98
CA ASN A 9 -22.87 -5.20 -5.25
C ASN A 9 -23.61 -4.51 -4.10
N VAL A 10 -22.88 -3.83 -3.22
CA VAL A 10 -23.45 -2.92 -2.22
C VAL A 10 -23.87 -1.65 -2.96
N SER A 11 -25.16 -1.34 -2.94
CA SER A 11 -25.71 -0.11 -3.51
C SER A 11 -25.22 1.09 -2.72
N GLU A 12 -24.31 1.87 -3.29
CA GLU A 12 -23.92 3.18 -2.77
C GLU A 12 -25.12 4.12 -2.91
N VAL A 13 -25.79 4.41 -1.80
CA VAL A 13 -26.65 5.57 -1.70
C VAL A 13 -25.73 6.78 -1.71
N GLU A 14 -25.69 7.51 -2.84
CA GLU A 14 -25.11 8.85 -2.91
C GLU A 14 -25.87 9.75 -1.93
N ASP A 15 -25.33 9.90 -0.72
CA ASP A 15 -25.70 10.99 0.17
C ASP A 15 -25.02 12.24 -0.35
N GLY A 16 -25.81 13.11 -0.98
CA GLY A 16 -25.42 14.40 -1.51
C GLY A 16 -25.00 15.39 -0.42
N THR A 17 -23.89 15.09 0.25
CA THR A 17 -23.14 16.05 1.07
C THR A 17 -21.89 16.46 0.31
N THR A 18 -22.02 17.59 -0.40
CA THR A 18 -20.94 18.51 -0.77
C THR A 18 -19.54 17.88 -0.88
N GLN A 19 -19.13 17.68 -2.14
CA GLN A 19 -17.79 17.31 -2.62
C GLN A 19 -16.65 18.26 -2.15
N GLU A 20 -16.93 19.19 -1.22
CA GLU A 20 -16.00 20.14 -0.60
C GLU A 20 -15.38 19.61 0.71
N SER A 21 -15.90 18.53 1.29
CA SER A 21 -15.51 18.15 2.66
C SER A 21 -14.09 17.56 2.79
N LEU A 22 -13.57 16.83 1.80
CA LEU A 22 -12.26 16.16 1.89
C LEU A 22 -11.09 16.99 1.34
N TYR A 23 -11.35 17.89 0.39
CA TYR A 23 -10.32 18.72 -0.27
C TYR A 23 -10.25 20.16 0.26
N SER A 24 -11.09 20.53 1.23
CA SER A 24 -11.00 21.80 1.95
C SER A 24 -9.61 21.96 2.60
N GLU A 25 -9.12 23.20 2.63
CA GLU A 25 -7.85 23.54 3.29
C GLU A 25 -7.81 23.12 4.76
N VAL A 26 -8.96 23.18 5.45
CA VAL A 26 -9.07 22.72 6.84
C VAL A 26 -8.89 21.20 6.93
N SER A 27 -9.47 20.45 5.99
CA SER A 27 -9.34 18.99 5.94
C SER A 27 -7.92 18.57 5.61
N LYS A 28 -7.23 19.28 4.70
CA LYS A 28 -5.81 19.06 4.40
C LYS A 28 -4.92 19.36 5.61
N LEU A 29 -5.19 20.43 6.34
CA LEU A 29 -4.46 20.76 7.58
C LEU A 29 -4.64 19.66 8.63
N ARG A 30 -5.88 19.24 8.89
CA ARG A 30 -6.18 18.15 9.83
C ARG A 30 -5.53 16.83 9.43
N LEU A 31 -5.48 16.52 8.13
CA LEU A 31 -4.80 15.34 7.63
C LEU A 31 -3.29 15.41 7.88
N LYS A 32 -2.66 16.57 7.67
CA LYS A 32 -1.23 16.77 7.98
C LYS A 32 -0.95 16.57 9.47
N ASP A 33 -1.78 17.16 10.34
CA ASP A 33 -1.64 17.01 11.79
C ASP A 33 -1.78 15.54 12.21
N ALA A 34 -2.75 14.82 11.64
CA ALA A 34 -2.94 13.39 11.91
C ALA A 34 -1.75 12.55 11.45
N VAL A 35 -1.21 12.83 10.25
CA VAL A 35 -0.04 12.13 9.72
C VAL A 35 1.18 12.33 10.62
N ILE A 36 1.43 13.56 11.07
CA ILE A 36 2.53 13.87 12.00
C ILE A 36 2.34 13.12 13.32
N TYR A 37 1.15 13.20 13.91
CA TYR A 37 0.83 12.52 15.17
C TYR A 37 1.10 11.01 15.10
N TYR A 38 0.62 10.35 14.04
CA TYR A 38 0.82 8.91 13.90
C TYR A 38 2.27 8.56 13.56
N GLN A 39 2.96 9.37 12.78
CA GLN A 39 4.39 9.16 12.52
C GLN A 39 5.20 9.23 13.81
N ASP A 40 4.96 10.25 14.64
CA ASP A 40 5.61 10.40 15.94
C ASP A 40 5.26 9.24 16.88
N LEU A 41 3.99 8.83 16.91
CA LEU A 41 3.53 7.72 17.74
C LEU A 41 4.22 6.40 17.33
N LEU A 42 4.28 6.11 16.03
CA LEU A 42 4.92 4.91 15.51
C LEU A 42 6.43 4.92 15.79
N ALA A 43 7.09 6.08 15.65
CA ALA A 43 8.51 6.23 15.95
C ALA A 43 8.82 6.03 17.44
N GLN A 44 8.01 6.61 18.33
CA GLN A 44 8.14 6.42 19.79
C GLN A 44 7.96 4.96 20.22
N ASN A 45 7.13 4.20 19.50
CA ASN A 45 6.92 2.78 19.77
C ASN A 45 7.93 1.87 19.06
N ASN A 46 8.97 2.43 18.42
CA ASN A 46 9.97 1.69 17.64
C ASN A 46 9.36 0.82 16.52
N LEU A 47 8.16 1.18 16.03
CA LEU A 47 7.46 0.46 14.96
C LEU A 47 7.91 0.91 13.57
N ILE A 48 8.44 2.14 13.50
CA ILE A 48 9.13 2.65 12.33
C ILE A 48 10.51 3.11 12.79
N SER A 49 11.54 2.71 12.05
CA SER A 49 12.88 3.24 12.27
C SER A 49 13.05 4.48 11.41
N SER A 50 13.59 5.55 11.99
CA SER A 50 14.08 6.71 11.25
C SER A 50 15.48 6.45 10.66
N GLU A 51 16.10 5.32 10.98
CA GLU A 51 17.28 4.83 10.28
C GLU A 51 16.90 4.49 8.84
N SER A 52 17.57 5.15 7.89
CA SER A 52 17.42 4.86 6.48
C SER A 52 17.67 3.38 6.21
N SER A 53 16.69 2.68 5.66
CA SER A 53 16.83 1.29 5.20
C SER A 53 17.70 1.16 3.94
N ALA A 54 18.53 2.17 3.63
CA ALA A 54 19.32 2.29 2.41
C ALA A 54 20.54 1.36 2.35
N SER A 55 20.45 0.17 2.96
CA SER A 55 21.47 -0.86 2.79
C SER A 55 20.80 -2.19 2.52
N ILE A 56 20.12 -2.29 1.37
CA ILE A 56 19.98 -3.58 0.72
C ILE A 56 21.31 -3.86 0.01
N SER A 57 21.90 -5.02 0.27
CA SER A 57 23.11 -5.42 -0.45
C SER A 57 22.77 -5.65 -1.92
N HIS A 58 23.74 -5.45 -2.80
CA HIS A 58 23.59 -5.78 -4.23
C HIS A 58 23.16 -7.25 -4.42
N GLU A 59 23.68 -8.15 -3.58
CA GLU A 59 23.29 -9.57 -3.54
C GLU A 59 21.80 -9.75 -3.20
N ALA A 60 21.31 -9.09 -2.15
CA ALA A 60 19.91 -9.19 -1.74
C ALA A 60 18.95 -8.62 -2.80
N MET A 61 19.37 -7.59 -3.53
CA MET A 61 18.63 -7.05 -4.66
C MET A 61 18.52 -8.06 -5.81
N LEU A 62 19.62 -8.71 -6.19
CA LEU A 62 19.63 -9.73 -7.25
C LEU A 62 18.79 -10.95 -6.89
N MET A 63 18.85 -11.42 -5.64
CA MET A 63 17.98 -12.51 -5.17
C MET A 63 16.50 -12.13 -5.24
N GLY A 64 16.16 -10.88 -4.91
CA GLY A 64 14.79 -10.38 -5.04
C GLY A 64 14.29 -10.36 -6.48
N GLU A 65 15.14 -9.95 -7.42
CA GLU A 65 14.84 -9.95 -8.86
C GLU A 65 14.63 -11.36 -9.40
N GLU A 66 15.49 -12.32 -9.03
CA GLU A 66 15.35 -13.72 -9.43
C GLU A 66 14.03 -14.33 -8.92
N ILE A 67 13.68 -14.09 -7.65
CA ILE A 67 12.41 -14.56 -7.06
C ILE A 67 11.22 -13.91 -7.77
N PHE A 68 11.29 -12.61 -8.04
CA PHE A 68 10.24 -11.88 -8.74
C PHE A 68 10.00 -12.45 -10.14
N GLN A 69 11.05 -12.64 -10.92
CA GLN A 69 10.94 -13.21 -12.26
C GLN A 69 10.48 -14.67 -12.26
N ASN A 70 10.95 -15.48 -11.31
CA ASN A 70 10.49 -16.87 -11.17
C ASN A 70 9.02 -16.97 -10.72
N THR A 71 8.50 -15.95 -10.05
CA THR A 71 7.09 -15.86 -9.62
C THR A 71 6.18 -15.39 -10.77
N LEU A 72 6.66 -14.47 -11.62
CA LEU A 72 5.92 -14.00 -12.79
C LEU A 72 5.93 -15.00 -13.96
N ASP A 73 7.06 -15.68 -14.16
CA ASP A 73 7.24 -16.74 -15.17
C ASP A 73 7.47 -18.10 -14.48
N PRO A 74 6.43 -18.69 -13.84
CA PRO A 74 6.56 -20.01 -13.27
C PRO A 74 6.98 -21.00 -14.37
N PRO A 75 7.96 -21.89 -14.12
CA PRO A 75 8.55 -22.79 -15.13
C PRO A 75 7.57 -23.84 -15.74
N GLY A 76 6.26 -23.69 -15.54
CA GLY A 76 5.20 -24.51 -16.13
C GLY A 76 4.43 -23.87 -17.29
N CYS A 77 4.66 -22.59 -17.64
CA CYS A 77 3.97 -21.92 -18.74
C CYS A 77 4.91 -21.61 -19.93
N LYS A 78 5.73 -22.59 -20.33
CA LYS A 78 6.37 -22.58 -21.66
C LYS A 78 5.54 -23.48 -22.56
N ASN A 79 4.57 -22.90 -23.25
CA ASN A 79 3.81 -23.57 -24.29
C ASN A 79 4.78 -23.93 -25.45
N PHE A 80 4.76 -25.20 -25.85
CA PHE A 80 5.18 -25.64 -27.17
C PHE A 80 4.32 -24.99 -28.25
#